data_AF-A0A6C0GX52-F1
#
_entry.id   AF-A0A6C0GX52-F1
#
_cell.length_a   1.000
_cell.length_b   1.000
_cell.length_c   1.000
_cell.angle_alpha   90.00
_cell.angle_beta   90.00
_cell.angle_gamma   90.00
#
_symmetry.space_group_name_H-M   'P 1'
#
loop_
_entity.id
_entity.type
_entity.pdbx_description
1 polymer ?
#
loop_
_entity_poly.entity_id
_entity_poly.type
_entity_poly.pdbx_seq_one_letter_code
_entity_poly.pdbx_strand_id
1 'polypeptide(L)'
;MLPPQLWILFFSGIIATLGGVLDWRFHRYVLKMQLSQKERDAEAQALGLGGLPMFALMWGAMLSDYPSPYLIPILVVLIYTVVLICYDEFVFHRKRCGKKENLYHRMLVFGNGIAWLAWFHLIYG
;
A
#
# COMPACT_ATOMS: atom_id res chain seq x y z
N MET A 1 -12.94 -0.97 -26.14
CA MET A 1 -11.77 -1.61 -25.51
C MET A 1 -11.57 -0.98 -24.14
N LEU A 2 -11.20 -1.75 -23.11
CA LEU A 2 -10.91 -1.19 -21.79
C LEU A 2 -9.59 -0.38 -21.83
N PRO A 3 -9.50 0.75 -21.10
CA PRO A 3 -8.25 1.49 -20.95
C PRO A 3 -7.12 0.57 -20.45
N PRO A 4 -5.90 0.63 -21.04
CA PRO A 4 -4.75 -0.15 -20.60
C PRO A 4 -4.42 0.04 -19.11
N GLN A 5 -4.68 1.23 -18.56
CA GLN A 5 -4.49 1.56 -17.16
C GLN A 5 -5.26 0.61 -16.23
N LEU A 6 -6.46 0.18 -16.62
CA LEU A 6 -7.26 -0.77 -15.82
C LEU A 6 -6.61 -2.15 -15.76
N TRP A 7 -5.99 -2.61 -16.86
CA TRP A 7 -5.25 -3.87 -16.86
C TRP A 7 -4.00 -3.78 -15.99
N ILE A 8 -3.24 -2.69 -16.11
CA ILE A 8 -2.06 -2.44 -15.27
C ILE A 8 -2.47 -2.42 -13.79
N LEU A 9 -3.53 -1.69 -13.45
CA LEU A 9 -4.09 -1.62 -12.11
C LEU A 9 -4.50 -3.00 -11.58
N PHE A 10 -5.19 -3.81 -12.40
CA PHE A 10 -5.61 -5.16 -12.01
C PHE A 10 -4.42 -6.07 -11.69
N PHE A 11 -3.45 -6.18 -12.59
CA PHE A 11 -2.30 -7.06 -12.38
C PHE A 11 -1.39 -6.59 -11.24
N SER A 12 -1.12 -5.29 -11.16
CA SER A 12 -0.32 -4.72 -10.07
C SER A 12 -1.01 -4.85 -8.71
N GLY A 13 -2.34 -4.67 -8.65
CA GLY A 13 -3.16 -4.92 -7.48
C GLY A 13 -3.12 -6.38 -7.01
N ILE A 14 -3.14 -7.35 -7.94
CA ILE A 14 -2.95 -8.77 -7.60
C ILE A 14 -1.56 -9.00 -7.00
N ILE A 15 -0.50 -8.47 -7.61
CA ILE A 15 0.87 -8.62 -7.09
C ILE A 15 0.98 -8.04 -5.69
N ALA A 16 0.44 -6.84 -5.46
CA ALA A 16 0.45 -6.18 -4.16
C ALA A 16 -0.30 -7.01 -3.11
N THR A 17 -1.50 -7.49 -3.45
CA THR A 17 -2.34 -8.30 -2.57
C THR A 17 -1.65 -9.60 -2.20
N LEU A 18 -1.06 -10.29 -3.17
CA LEU A 18 -0.29 -11.52 -2.93
C LEU A 18 0.92 -11.24 -2.04
N GLY A 19 1.64 -10.13 -2.28
CA GLY A 19 2.76 -9.71 -1.43
C GLY A 19 2.33 -9.56 0.03
N GLY A 20 1.22 -8.84 0.29
CA GLY A 20 0.71 -8.63 1.65
C GLY A 20 0.21 -9.89 2.33
N VAL A 21 -0.53 -10.75 1.61
CA VAL A 21 -0.99 -12.03 2.15
C VAL A 21 0.18 -12.95 2.47
N LEU A 22 1.19 -13.01 1.60
CA LEU A 22 2.39 -13.82 1.81
C LEU A 22 3.21 -13.31 2.99
N ASP A 23 3.38 -12.00 3.11
CA ASP A 23 4.09 -11.38 4.22
C ASP A 23 3.38 -11.66 5.57
N TRP A 24 2.09 -11.36 5.65
CA TRP A 24 1.27 -11.65 6.83
C TRP A 24 1.34 -13.13 7.23
N ARG A 25 1.20 -14.04 6.25
CA ARG A 25 1.29 -15.48 6.50
C ARG A 25 2.68 -15.87 6.99
N PHE A 26 3.74 -15.30 6.43
CA PHE A 26 5.11 -15.56 6.82
C PHE A 26 5.37 -15.16 8.28
N HIS A 27 4.92 -13.97 8.67
CA HIS A 27 5.02 -13.49 10.05
C HIS A 27 4.23 -14.36 11.02
N ARG A 28 2.98 -14.68 10.66
CA ARG A 28 2.05 -15.39 11.54
C ARG A 28 2.46 -16.83 11.80
N TYR A 29 2.86 -17.56 10.75
CA TYR A 29 3.05 -19.01 10.83
C TYR A 29 4.51 -19.45 10.82
N VAL A 30 5.39 -18.72 10.14
CA VAL A 30 6.80 -19.11 10.00
C VAL A 30 7.65 -18.44 11.07
N LEU A 31 7.58 -17.12 11.18
CA LEU A 31 8.36 -16.38 12.17
C LEU A 31 7.75 -16.47 13.58
N LYS A 32 6.45 -16.84 13.68
CA LYS A 32 5.67 -16.88 14.92
C LYS A 32 5.91 -15.64 15.78
N MET A 33 6.01 -14.50 15.10
CA MET A 33 6.62 -13.33 15.69
C MET A 33 5.71 -12.72 16.75
N GLN A 34 6.28 -12.44 17.92
CA GLN A 34 5.63 -11.57 18.89
C GLN A 34 6.08 -10.14 18.62
N LEU A 35 5.31 -9.44 17.80
CA LEU A 35 5.52 -8.02 17.52
C LEU A 35 5.46 -7.24 18.83
N SER A 36 6.31 -6.23 18.96
CA SER A 36 6.22 -5.30 20.08
C SER A 36 4.91 -4.50 19.97
N GLN A 37 4.40 -3.96 21.09
CA GLN A 37 3.18 -3.16 21.02
C GLN A 37 3.34 -1.95 20.10
N LYS A 38 4.52 -1.30 20.12
CA LYS A 38 4.83 -0.15 19.27
C LYS A 38 4.79 -0.48 17.77
N GLU A 39 5.26 -1.67 17.41
CA GLU A 39 5.24 -2.16 16.04
C GLU A 39 3.81 -2.45 15.58
N ARG A 40 3.02 -3.15 16.41
CA ARG A 40 1.58 -3.36 16.15
C ARG A 40 0.82 -2.05 15.95
N ASP A 41 1.11 -1.04 16.77
CA ASP A 41 0.45 0.26 16.67
C ASP A 41 0.84 0.99 15.37
N ALA A 42 2.12 0.92 14.97
CA ALA A 42 2.59 1.51 13.72
C ALA A 42 1.97 0.83 12.48
N GLU A 43 1.95 -0.51 12.45
CA GLU A 43 1.31 -1.30 11.39
C GLU A 43 -0.20 -1.01 11.31
N ALA A 44 -0.89 -0.97 12.46
CA ALA A 44 -2.32 -0.68 12.52
C ALA A 44 -2.64 0.74 12.06
N GLN A 45 -1.79 1.72 12.36
CA GLN A 45 -1.94 3.09 11.87
C GLN A 45 -1.71 3.16 10.35
N ALA A 46 -0.70 2.46 9.82
CA ALA A 46 -0.45 2.43 8.39
C ALA A 46 -1.63 1.82 7.62
N LEU A 47 -2.15 0.69 8.11
CA LEU A 47 -3.25 -0.02 7.47
C LEU A 47 -4.60 0.71 7.64
N GLY A 48 -4.88 1.17 8.86
CA GLY A 48 -6.15 1.78 9.23
C GLY A 48 -6.26 3.25 8.84
N LEU A 49 -5.29 4.09 9.22
CA LEU A 49 -5.32 5.54 8.96
C LEU A 49 -4.70 5.92 7.62
N GLY A 50 -3.86 5.07 7.05
CA GLY A 50 -3.39 5.23 5.68
C GLY A 50 -4.34 4.60 4.67
N GLY A 51 -4.49 3.27 4.75
CA GLY A 51 -5.20 2.47 3.75
C GLY A 51 -6.69 2.81 3.57
N LEU A 52 -7.47 2.87 4.65
CA LEU A 52 -8.92 3.13 4.54
C LEU A 52 -9.24 4.54 4.02
N PRO A 53 -8.64 5.63 4.56
CA PRO A 53 -8.86 6.97 4.01
C PRO A 53 -8.39 7.09 2.56
N MET A 54 -7.26 6.47 2.21
CA MET A 54 -6.76 6.44 0.83
C MET A 54 -7.79 5.81 -0.11
N PHE A 55 -8.29 4.63 0.24
CA PHE A 55 -9.29 3.93 -0.56
C PHE A 55 -10.56 4.78 -0.75
N ALA A 56 -11.09 5.35 0.33
CA ALA A 56 -12.31 6.16 0.27
C ALA A 56 -12.14 7.41 -0.61
N LEU A 57 -11.00 8.10 -0.51
CA LEU A 57 -10.70 9.27 -1.33
C LEU A 57 -10.51 8.92 -2.80
N MET A 58 -9.74 7.86 -3.10
CA MET A 58 -9.53 7.40 -4.48
C MET A 58 -10.84 6.90 -5.11
N TRP A 59 -11.67 6.18 -4.35
CA TRP A 59 -13.00 5.77 -4.78
C TRP A 59 -13.91 6.98 -5.07
N GLY A 60 -13.91 7.97 -4.19
CA GLY A 60 -14.64 9.23 -4.39
C GLY A 60 -14.21 9.96 -5.65
N ALA A 61 -12.89 10.07 -5.89
CA ALA A 61 -12.35 10.65 -7.12
C ALA A 61 -12.76 9.86 -8.37
N MET A 62 -12.79 8.53 -8.31
CA MET A 62 -13.22 7.66 -9.42
C MET A 62 -14.69 7.89 -9.84
N LEU A 63 -15.55 8.20 -8.87
CA LEU A 63 -16.99 8.41 -9.11
C LEU A 63 -17.37 9.88 -9.38
N SER A 64 -16.42 10.80 -9.25
CA SER A 64 -16.70 12.23 -9.38
C SER A 64 -16.54 12.72 -10.82
N ASP A 65 -17.47 13.54 -11.29
CA ASP A 65 -17.31 14.30 -12.53
C ASP A 65 -16.19 15.37 -12.44
N TYR A 66 -15.78 15.73 -11.22
CA TYR A 66 -14.75 16.72 -10.94
C TYR A 66 -13.74 16.16 -9.92
N PRO A 67 -12.81 15.28 -10.33
CA PRO A 67 -11.90 14.60 -9.40
C PRO A 67 -10.84 15.51 -8.78
N SER A 68 -10.52 16.65 -9.39
CA SER A 68 -9.44 17.57 -8.98
C SER A 68 -9.40 17.94 -7.48
N PRO A 69 -10.52 18.22 -6.78
CA PRO A 69 -10.50 18.54 -5.36
C PRO A 69 -10.03 17.39 -4.45
N TYR A 70 -10.11 16.14 -4.91
CA TYR A 70 -9.66 14.96 -4.16
C TYR A 70 -8.14 14.80 -4.18
N LEU A 71 -7.44 15.40 -5.15
CA LEU A 71 -6.02 15.19 -5.34
C LEU A 71 -5.19 15.59 -4.13
N ILE A 72 -5.42 16.79 -3.57
CA ILE A 72 -4.67 17.27 -2.41
C ILE A 72 -4.89 16.36 -1.19
N PRO A 73 -6.13 16.03 -0.78
CA PRO A 73 -6.38 15.05 0.28
C PRO A 73 -5.70 13.71 0.05
N ILE A 74 -5.75 13.17 -1.18
CA ILE A 74 -5.10 11.90 -1.53
C ILE A 74 -3.60 11.98 -1.31
N LEU A 75 -2.94 13.05 -1.78
CA LEU A 75 -1.50 13.22 -1.61
C LEU A 75 -1.10 13.34 -0.14
N VAL A 76 -1.90 14.02 0.70
CA VAL A 76 -1.65 14.11 2.14
C VAL A 76 -1.69 12.72 2.79
N VAL A 77 -2.73 11.93 2.52
CA VAL A 77 -2.84 10.56 3.05
C VAL A 77 -1.73 9.67 2.49
N LEU A 78 -1.34 9.84 1.21
CA LEU A 78 -0.27 9.08 0.58
C LEU A 78 1.06 9.33 1.29
N ILE A 79 1.42 10.60 1.48
CA ILE A 79 2.67 10.98 2.16
C ILE A 79 2.67 10.43 3.58
N TYR A 80 1.58 10.59 4.32
CA TYR A 80 1.43 10.04 5.66
C TYR A 80 1.64 8.52 5.68
N THR A 81 0.99 7.79 4.76
CA THR A 81 1.10 6.33 4.67
C THR A 81 2.52 5.90 4.32
N VAL A 82 3.17 6.57 3.36
CA VAL A 82 4.56 6.30 2.98
C VAL A 82 5.51 6.54 4.15
N VAL A 83 5.32 7.61 4.93
CA VAL A 83 6.12 7.88 6.13
C VAL A 83 5.99 6.74 7.14
N LEU A 84 4.78 6.25 7.40
CA LEU A 84 4.58 5.12 8.32
C LEU A 84 5.21 3.83 7.81
N ILE A 85 5.07 3.52 6.52
CA ILE A 85 5.71 2.34 5.90
C ILE A 85 7.24 2.47 6.00
N CYS A 86 7.81 3.64 5.71
CA CYS A 86 9.25 3.87 5.86
C CYS A 86 9.71 3.77 7.31
N TYR A 87 8.93 4.28 8.26
CA TYR A 87 9.23 4.14 9.68
C TYR A 87 9.27 2.67 10.09
N ASP A 88 8.26 1.89 9.71
CA ASP A 88 8.18 0.46 9.97
C ASP A 88 9.39 -0.29 9.37
N GLU A 89 9.67 -0.05 8.09
CA GLU A 89 10.79 -0.69 7.39
C GLU A 89 12.14 -0.35 8.04
N PHE A 90 12.38 0.92 8.37
CA PHE A 90 13.69 1.37 8.83
C PHE A 90 13.94 1.14 10.33
N VAL A 91 12.89 1.13 11.15
CA VAL A 91 12.99 0.97 12.60
C VAL A 91 12.87 -0.49 13.02
N PHE A 92 11.93 -1.24 12.45
CA PHE A 92 11.67 -2.62 12.87
C PHE A 92 12.27 -3.65 11.92
N HIS A 93 12.14 -3.45 10.60
CA HIS A 93 12.51 -4.48 9.63
C HIS A 93 13.96 -4.42 9.16
N ARG A 94 14.63 -3.27 9.19
CA ARG A 94 15.99 -3.08 8.62
C ARG A 94 17.02 -4.13 9.02
N LYS A 95 16.97 -4.62 10.26
CA LYS A 95 17.92 -5.61 10.80
C LYS A 95 17.34 -7.04 10.90
N ARG A 96 16.03 -7.19 10.73
CA ARG A 96 15.30 -8.45 10.91
C ARG A 96 14.93 -9.10 9.57
N CYS A 97 14.67 -8.29 8.56
CA CYS A 97 14.04 -8.70 7.32
C CYS A 97 14.97 -9.61 6.51
N GLY A 98 14.55 -10.87 6.34
CA GLY A 98 15.26 -11.86 5.54
C GLY A 98 15.06 -11.64 4.03
N LYS A 99 15.71 -12.45 3.19
CA LYS A 99 15.55 -12.37 1.72
C LYS A 99 14.11 -12.60 1.24
N LYS A 100 13.36 -13.48 1.92
CA LYS A 100 11.97 -13.81 1.56
C LYS A 100 11.00 -12.67 1.90
N GLU A 101 11.09 -12.15 3.11
CA GLU A 101 10.29 -11.02 3.60
C GLU A 101 10.54 -9.77 2.74
N ASN A 102 11.80 -9.48 2.41
CA ASN A 102 12.17 -8.42 1.46
C ASN A 102 11.50 -8.57 0.09
N LEU A 103 11.35 -9.80 -0.43
CA LEU A 103 10.66 -10.03 -1.69
C LEU A 103 9.18 -9.68 -1.57
N TYR A 104 8.52 -10.07 -0.47
CA TYR A 104 7.11 -9.76 -0.23
C TYR A 104 6.89 -8.25 -0.07
N HIS A 105 7.76 -7.56 0.67
CA HIS A 105 7.74 -6.10 0.82
C HIS A 105 7.86 -5.41 -0.55
N ARG A 106 8.78 -5.90 -1.41
CA ARG A 106 8.92 -5.38 -2.78
C ARG A 106 7.67 -5.61 -3.61
N MET A 107 7.07 -6.80 -3.57
CA MET A 107 5.80 -7.07 -4.26
C MET A 107 4.71 -6.10 -3.81
N LEU A 108 4.62 -5.84 -2.50
CA LEU A 108 3.62 -4.95 -1.92
C LEU A 108 3.86 -3.49 -2.31
N VAL A 109 5.07 -2.96 -2.13
CA VAL A 109 5.39 -1.56 -2.43
C VAL A 109 5.37 -1.28 -3.92
N PHE A 110 6.02 -2.11 -4.75
CA PHE A 110 6.03 -1.90 -6.21
C PHE A 110 4.65 -2.14 -6.82
N GLY A 111 3.92 -3.16 -6.36
CA GLY A 111 2.57 -3.42 -6.83
C GLY A 111 1.63 -2.24 -6.54
N ASN A 112 1.62 -1.74 -5.31
CA ASN A 112 0.81 -0.57 -4.95
C ASN A 112 1.28 0.71 -5.68
N GLY A 113 2.59 0.92 -5.82
CA GLY A 113 3.12 2.08 -6.53
C GLY A 113 2.72 2.11 -8.01
N ILE A 114 2.82 0.98 -8.71
CA ILE A 114 2.39 0.86 -10.11
C ILE A 114 0.85 1.01 -10.21
N ALA A 115 0.10 0.40 -9.31
CA ALA A 115 -1.36 0.53 -9.27
C ALA A 115 -1.78 1.99 -9.09
N TRP A 116 -1.12 2.71 -8.17
CA TRP A 116 -1.36 4.13 -7.93
C TRP A 116 -1.03 4.99 -9.16
N LEU A 117 0.09 4.74 -9.83
CA LEU A 117 0.47 5.48 -11.05
C LEU A 117 -0.52 5.23 -12.20
N ALA A 118 -0.94 3.98 -12.40
CA ALA A 118 -1.93 3.63 -13.40
C ALA A 118 -3.29 4.27 -13.11
N TRP A 119 -3.73 4.21 -11.86
CA TRP A 119 -4.94 4.88 -11.40
C TRP A 119 -4.85 6.41 -11.58
N PHE A 120 -3.74 7.02 -11.17
CA PHE A 120 -3.54 8.47 -11.27
C PHE A 120 -3.60 8.93 -12.73
N HIS A 121 -2.92 8.23 -13.63
CA HIS A 121 -2.99 8.53 -15.06
C HIS A 121 -4.40 8.31 -15.62
N LEU A 122 -5.15 7.33 -15.13
CA LEU A 122 -6.52 7.10 -15.60
C LEU A 122 -7.47 8.25 -15.25
N ILE A 123 -7.25 8.93 -14.12
CA ILE A 123 -8.16 9.95 -13.58
C ILE A 123 -7.72 11.38 -13.89
N TYR A 124 -6.41 11.63 -13.93
CA TYR A 124 -5.85 12.98 -14.05
C TYR A 124 -4.95 13.18 -15.28
N GLY A 125 -4.73 12.14 -16.09
CA GLY A 125 -3.92 12.19 -17.32
C GLY A 125 -4.78 12.26 -18.57
#